data_AF-A0A1F8RJF4-F1
#
_entry.id   AF-A0A1F8RJF4-F1
#
_cell.length_a   1.000
_cell.length_b   1.000
_cell.length_c   1.000
_cell.angle_alpha   90.00
_cell.angle_beta   90.00
_cell.angle_gamma   90.00
#
_symmetry.space_group_name_H-M   'P 1'
#
loop_
_entity.id
_entity.type
_entity.pdbx_description
1 polymer ?
#
loop_
_entity_poly.entity_id
_entity_poly.type
_entity_poly.pdbx_seq_one_letter_code
_entity_poly.pdbx_strand_id
1 'polypeptide(L)'
;MNCPFCTFSDIRMKLHRHLAEAHLDKVTTEHDEASGKMRYVVGCPVCGLKYQHAVKPRYKDPRFLEEYKAEIALVAFDQLLYHLEEKHPQEAELQTPSEQTPNSSSATAD
;
A
#
# COMPACT_ATOMS: atom_id res chain seq x y z
N MET A 1 -9.78 4.98 5.11
CA MET A 1 -9.07 3.86 5.74
C MET A 1 -8.05 4.43 6.72
N ASN A 2 -7.80 3.73 7.83
CA ASN A 2 -6.79 4.16 8.81
C ASN A 2 -5.40 3.65 8.43
N CYS A 3 -4.38 4.49 8.66
CA CYS A 3 -3.01 4.06 8.55
C CYS A 3 -2.69 3.07 9.68
N PRO A 4 -2.12 1.90 9.37
CA PRO A 4 -1.83 0.88 10.38
C PRO A 4 -0.56 1.20 11.21
N PHE A 5 0.15 2.30 10.89
CA PHE A 5 1.40 2.69 11.55
C PHE A 5 1.35 4.04 12.26
N CYS A 6 0.34 4.87 12.00
CA CYS A 6 0.18 6.19 12.63
C CYS A 6 -1.29 6.62 12.62
N THR A 7 -1.57 7.85 13.05
CA THR A 7 -2.93 8.38 13.17
C THR A 7 -3.53 8.93 11.87
N PHE A 8 -2.83 8.81 10.73
CA PHE A 8 -3.33 9.28 9.43
C PHE A 8 -4.54 8.46 8.97
N SER A 9 -5.54 9.11 8.37
CA SER A 9 -6.73 8.45 7.83
C SER A 9 -7.25 9.20 6.61
N ASP A 10 -7.35 8.52 5.47
CA ASP A 10 -7.86 9.07 4.21
C ASP A 10 -8.29 7.94 3.27
N ILE A 11 -8.73 8.27 2.05
CA ILE A 11 -9.10 7.30 1.01
C ILE A 11 -7.89 6.42 0.65
N ARG A 12 -8.14 5.20 0.16
CA ARG A 12 -7.10 4.20 -0.15
C ARG A 12 -5.93 4.78 -0.96
N MET A 13 -6.21 5.54 -2.02
CA MET A 13 -5.18 6.15 -2.87
C MET A 13 -4.24 7.09 -2.09
N LYS A 14 -4.80 7.95 -1.23
CA LYS A 14 -4.00 8.87 -0.42
C LYS A 14 -3.29 8.16 0.73
N LEU A 15 -3.92 7.14 1.31
CA LEU A 15 -3.27 6.29 2.30
C LEU A 15 -2.09 5.53 1.71
N HIS A 16 -2.22 4.99 0.50
CA HIS A 16 -1.13 4.32 -0.22
C HIS A 16 0.06 5.24 -0.45
N ARG A 17 -0.20 6.46 -0.93
CA ARG A 17 0.82 7.50 -1.05
C ARG A 17 1.47 7.83 0.30
N HIS A 18 0.66 8.05 1.33
CA HIS A 18 1.14 8.35 2.67
C HIS A 18 2.05 7.24 3.22
N LEU A 19 1.71 5.97 3.02
CA LEU A 19 2.55 4.84 3.43
C LEU A 19 3.93 4.87 2.76
N ALA A 20 3.98 5.14 1.46
CA ALA A 20 5.24 5.22 0.72
C ALA A 20 6.12 6.42 1.14
N GLU A 21 5.50 7.56 1.48
CA GLU A 21 6.22 8.78 1.88
C GLU A 21 6.67 8.76 3.36
N ALA A 22 5.80 8.31 4.27
CA ALA A 22 6.02 8.42 5.72
C ALA A 22 6.54 7.14 6.37
N HIS A 23 6.35 5.98 5.72
CA HIS A 23 6.59 4.67 6.31
C HIS A 23 7.48 3.77 5.46
N LEU A 24 8.30 4.35 4.57
CA LEU A 24 9.25 3.61 3.73
C LEU A 24 10.16 2.66 4.53
N ASP A 25 10.42 2.97 5.80
CA ASP A 25 11.18 2.15 6.75
C ASP A 25 10.49 0.83 7.13
N LYS A 26 9.18 0.70 6.91
CA LYS A 26 8.40 -0.52 7.19
C LYS A 26 8.53 -1.59 6.11
N VAL A 27 9.14 -1.25 4.98
CA VAL A 27 9.46 -2.20 3.90
C VAL A 27 10.95 -2.52 3.97
N THR A 28 11.26 -3.78 4.21
CA THR A 28 12.64 -4.27 4.26
C THR A 28 12.97 -5.01 2.99
N THR A 29 14.16 -4.77 2.44
CA THR A 29 14.69 -5.49 1.29
C THR A 29 15.78 -6.44 1.77
N GLU A 30 15.75 -7.68 1.30
CA GLU A 30 16.74 -8.69 1.65
C GLU A 30 17.43 -9.19 0.38
N HIS A 31 18.76 -9.28 0.44
CA HIS A 31 19.60 -9.86 -0.59
C HIS A 31 20.35 -11.05 0.00
N ASP A 32 20.12 -12.23 -0.55
CA ASP A 32 20.89 -13.44 -0.25
C ASP A 32 22.03 -13.56 -1.25
N GLU A 33 23.25 -13.26 -0.81
CA GLU A 33 24.45 -13.30 -1.66
C GLU A 33 24.79 -14.73 -2.13
N ALA A 34 24.43 -15.77 -1.37
CA ALA A 34 24.76 -17.15 -1.71
C ALA A 34 23.86 -17.67 -2.84
N SER A 35 22.57 -17.31 -2.82
CA SER A 35 21.62 -17.73 -3.86
C SER A 35 21.35 -16.66 -4.94
N GLY A 36 21.82 -15.43 -4.74
CA GLY A 36 21.53 -14.26 -5.58
C GLY A 36 20.06 -13.85 -5.56
N LYS A 37 19.27 -14.33 -4.58
CA LYS A 37 17.85 -14.02 -4.48
C LYS A 37 17.66 -12.68 -3.79
N MET A 38 16.79 -11.87 -4.37
CA MET A 38 16.35 -10.61 -3.81
C MET A 38 14.87 -10.72 -3.46
N ARG A 39 14.46 -10.12 -2.34
CA ARG A 39 13.05 -10.04 -1.95
C ARG A 39 12.78 -8.76 -1.19
N TYR A 40 11.52 -8.34 -1.19
CA TYR A 40 11.01 -7.36 -0.24
C TYR A 40 10.06 -8.02 0.75
N VAL A 41 9.97 -7.42 1.94
CA VAL A 41 9.11 -7.86 3.02
C VAL A 41 8.36 -6.67 3.59
N VAL A 42 7.05 -6.84 3.81
CA VAL A 42 6.22 -5.91 4.57
C VAL A 42 5.38 -6.70 5.57
N GLY A 43 5.32 -6.22 6.81
CA GLY A 43 4.55 -6.84 7.88
C GLY A 43 3.22 -6.12 8.10
N CYS A 44 2.13 -6.88 8.23
CA CYS A 44 0.89 -6.36 8.78
C CYS A 44 1.06 -6.17 10.29
N PRO A 45 0.91 -4.93 10.82
CA PRO A 45 1.06 -4.70 12.25
C PRO A 45 -0.16 -5.17 13.07
N VAL A 46 -1.27 -5.51 12.41
CA VAL A 46 -2.50 -5.97 13.08
C VAL A 46 -2.43 -7.46 13.42
N CYS A 47 -2.08 -8.32 12.45
CA CYS A 47 -2.03 -9.77 12.64
C CYS A 47 -0.61 -10.37 12.62
N GLY A 48 0.42 -9.56 12.34
CA GLY A 48 1.81 -10.02 12.26
C GLY A 48 2.17 -10.79 10.98
N LEU A 49 1.23 -10.96 10.03
CA LEU A 49 1.49 -11.62 8.76
C LEU A 49 2.57 -10.85 7.98
N LYS A 50 3.60 -11.56 7.51
CA LYS A 50 4.67 -11.00 6.68
C LYS A 50 4.44 -11.38 5.21
N TYR A 51 4.19 -10.38 4.37
CA TYR A 51 4.19 -10.54 2.93
C TYR A 51 5.61 -10.47 2.42
N GLN A 52 6.06 -11.53 1.75
CA GLN A 52 7.38 -11.61 1.13
C GLN A 52 7.21 -11.87 -0.35
N HIS A 53 7.89 -11.09 -1.19
CA HIS A 53 7.86 -11.30 -2.63
C HIS A 53 9.28 -11.27 -3.21
N ALA A 54 9.59 -12.28 -4.02
CA ALA A 54 10.87 -12.35 -4.72
C ALA A 54 10.92 -11.30 -5.84
N VAL A 55 12.04 -10.60 -5.93
CA VAL A 55 12.33 -9.62 -6.96
C VAL A 55 13.38 -10.20 -7.89
N LYS A 56 13.15 -10.12 -9.20
CA LYS A 56 14.10 -10.56 -10.22
C LYS A 56 14.65 -9.32 -10.93
N PRO A 57 15.76 -8.73 -10.45
CA PRO A 57 16.35 -7.58 -11.13
C PRO A 57 16.76 -7.95 -12.55
N ARG A 58 16.51 -7.03 -13.49
CA ARG A 58 17.05 -7.15 -14.84
C ARG A 58 18.58 -7.07 -14.74
N TYR A 59 19.30 -7.96 -15.40
CA TYR A 59 20.78 -8.04 -15.38
C TYR A 59 21.44 -8.36 -14.03
N LYS A 60 20.70 -8.84 -13.01
CA LYS A 60 21.26 -9.17 -11.68
C LYS A 60 21.97 -7.99 -11.00
N ASP A 61 21.51 -6.76 -11.23
CA ASP A 61 22.14 -5.58 -10.60
C ASP A 61 22.04 -5.67 -9.07
N PRO A 62 23.16 -5.72 -8.33
CA PRO A 62 23.17 -5.80 -6.87
C PRO A 62 22.58 -4.56 -6.19
N ARG A 63 22.53 -3.40 -6.87
CA ARG A 63 22.00 -2.14 -6.33
C ARG A 63 20.51 -1.96 -6.59
N PHE A 64 19.88 -2.88 -7.31
CA PHE A 64 18.46 -2.78 -7.71
C PHE A 64 17.54 -2.50 -6.52
N LEU A 65 17.75 -3.19 -5.40
CA LEU A 65 16.90 -3.03 -4.21
C LEU A 65 17.02 -1.65 -3.57
N GLU A 66 18.20 -1.03 -3.62
CA GLU A 66 18.41 0.33 -3.11
C GLU A 66 17.85 1.37 -4.08
N GLU A 67 18.15 1.23 -5.38
CA GLU A 67 17.72 2.17 -6.42
C GLU A 67 16.19 2.24 -6.53
N TYR A 68 15.52 1.10 -6.48
CA TYR A 68 14.06 1.00 -6.65
C TYR A 68 13.31 0.83 -5.33
N LYS A 69 13.89 1.23 -4.19
CA LYS A 69 13.28 1.02 -2.87
C LYS A 69 11.90 1.68 -2.77
N ALA A 70 11.73 2.86 -3.34
CA ALA A 70 10.47 3.60 -3.31
C ALA A 70 9.38 2.89 -4.12
N GLU A 71 9.70 2.42 -5.32
CA GLU A 71 8.80 1.69 -6.21
C GLU A 71 8.43 0.31 -5.62
N ILE A 72 9.42 -0.38 -5.04
CA ILE A 72 9.20 -1.62 -4.31
C ILE A 72 8.21 -1.39 -3.15
N ALA A 73 8.39 -0.31 -2.40
CA ALA A 73 7.51 0.02 -1.29
C ALA A 73 6.09 0.34 -1.73
N LEU A 74 5.90 1.01 -2.87
CA LEU A 74 4.57 1.22 -3.45
C LEU A 74 3.86 -0.11 -3.69
N VAL A 75 4.53 -1.09 -4.32
CA VAL A 75 3.92 -2.40 -4.55
C VAL A 75 3.66 -3.14 -3.23
N ALA A 76 4.60 -3.10 -2.29
CA ALA A 76 4.47 -3.74 -0.99
C ALA A 76 3.29 -3.18 -0.19
N PHE A 77 3.11 -1.85 -0.17
CA PHE A 77 2.01 -1.22 0.54
C PHE A 77 0.65 -1.44 -0.11
N ASP A 78 0.58 -1.55 -1.43
CA ASP A 78 -0.67 -1.90 -2.11
C ASP A 78 -1.15 -3.31 -1.67
N GLN A 79 -0.21 -4.27 -1.59
CA GLN A 79 -0.50 -5.61 -1.06
C GLN A 79 -0.94 -5.59 0.41
N LEU A 80 -0.30 -4.77 1.24
CA LEU A 80 -0.71 -4.59 2.64
C LEU A 80 -2.13 -4.01 2.74
N LEU A 81 -2.46 -3.01 1.92
CA LEU A 81 -3.78 -2.41 1.93
C LEU A 81 -4.86 -3.40 1.48
N TYR A 82 -4.60 -4.22 0.46
CA TYR A 82 -5.51 -5.30 0.07
C TYR A 82 -5.72 -6.29 1.22
N HIS A 83 -4.65 -6.68 1.92
CA HIS A 83 -4.76 -7.53 3.09
C HIS A 83 -5.64 -6.91 4.19
N LEU A 84 -5.46 -5.62 4.48
CA LEU A 84 -6.25 -4.91 5.49
C LEU A 84 -7.73 -4.87 5.12
N GLU A 85 -8.06 -4.58 3.86
CA GLU A 85 -9.45 -4.61 3.39
C GLU A 85 -10.10 -5.99 3.52
N GLU A 86 -9.36 -7.05 3.18
CA GLU A 86 -9.90 -8.41 3.21
C GLU A 86 -9.96 -9.04 4.61
N LYS A 87 -8.97 -8.77 5.46
CA LYS A 87 -8.78 -9.47 6.74
C LYS A 87 -9.05 -8.60 7.96
N HIS A 88 -9.04 -7.28 7.79
CA HIS A 88 -9.20 -6.29 8.86
C HIS A 88 -10.22 -5.21 8.45
N PRO A 89 -11.47 -5.57 8.09
CA PRO A 89 -12.44 -4.63 7.53
C PRO A 89 -12.75 -3.43 8.45
N GLN A 90 -12.67 -3.62 9.78
CA GLN A 90 -12.83 -2.54 10.76
C GLN A 90 -11.78 -1.43 10.62
N GLU A 91 -10.58 -1.76 10.14
CA GLU A 91 -9.52 -0.78 9.83
C GLU A 91 -9.72 -0.12 8.45
N ALA A 92 -10.47 -0.77 7.58
CA ALA A 92 -10.77 -0.32 6.22
C ALA A 92 -12.02 0.59 6.15
N GLU A 93 -13.02 0.38 7.00
CA GLU A 93 -14.40 0.88 6.85
C GLU A 93 -14.62 2.41 7.00
N LEU A 94 -13.61 3.21 7.31
CA LEU A 94 -13.78 4.66 7.37
C LEU A 94 -13.30 5.33 6.08
N GLN A 95 -14.18 5.39 5.06
CA GLN A 95 -14.50 6.58 4.24
C GLN A 95 -15.29 6.21 2.97
N THR A 96 -16.62 6.35 3.03
CA THR A 96 -17.42 6.78 1.89
C THR A 96 -17.64 8.29 2.01
N PRO A 97 -17.09 9.14 1.12
CA PRO A 97 -17.71 10.42 0.86
C PRO A 97 -19.03 10.13 0.15
N SER A 98 -20.12 10.23 0.89
CA SER A 98 -21.45 10.41 0.31
C SER A 98 -21.48 11.80 -0.32
N GLU A 99 -20.97 11.97 -1.54
CA GLU A 99 -21.35 13.09 -2.39
C GLU A 99 -22.60 12.70 -3.18
N GLN A 100 -23.74 12.83 -2.51
CA GLN A 100 -25.00 13.11 -3.17
C GLN A 100 -24.91 14.53 -3.72
N THR A 101 -24.82 14.69 -5.03
CA THR A 101 -25.37 15.88 -5.70
C THR A 101 -26.76 15.50 -6.21
N PRO A 102 -27.86 15.94 -5.58
CA PRO A 102 -29.13 16.01 -6.28
C PRO A 102 -29.04 17.22 -7.20
N ASN A 103 -29.02 17.03 -8.51
CA ASN A 103 -29.45 18.09 -9.41
C ASN A 103 -30.70 17.63 -10.16
N SER A 104 -31.82 17.74 -9.46
CA SER A 104 -33.12 17.91 -10.08
C SER A 104 -33.18 19.31 -10.68
N SER A 105 -33.34 19.40 -11.99
CA SER A 105 -34.03 20.51 -12.64
C SER A 105 -34.68 19.99 -13.91
N SER A 106 -35.82 19.33 -13.70
CA SER A 106 -36.93 19.29 -14.65
C SER A 106 -37.75 20.57 -14.47
N ALA A 107 -37.80 21.39 -15.52
CA ALA A 107 -38.75 22.49 -15.77
C ALA A 107 -38.59 22.82 -17.26
N THR A 108 -39.58 22.92 -18.14
CA THR A 108 -41.04 22.90 -18.08
C THR A 108 -41.54 22.68 -19.51
N ALA A 109 -42.75 22.15 -19.67
CA ALA A 109 -43.49 22.17 -20.92
C ALA A 109 -43.87 23.61 -21.31
N ASP A 110 -43.80 23.93 -22.59
CA ASP A 110 -44.83 24.63 -23.37
C ASP A 110 -44.68 24.25 -24.85
#